data_AF-A0A378VZ73-F1
#
_entry.id   AF-A0A378VZ73-F1
#
_cell.length_a   1.000
_cell.length_b   1.000
_cell.length_c   1.000
_cell.angle_alpha   90.00
_cell.angle_beta   90.00
_cell.angle_gamma   90.00
#
_symmetry.space_group_name_H-M   'P 1'
#
loop_
_entity.id
_entity.type
_entity.pdbx_description
1 polymer ?
#
loop_
_entity_poly.entity_id
_entity_poly.type
_entity_poly.pdbx_seq_one_letter_code
_entity_poly.pdbx_strand_id
1 'polypeptide(L)'
;MRDVVTTLKRRAPEIPVIVYPAAVQGAGSGSQIAQAIKTASQRAECDVLIVCRGGGSIEDLRAFNEEPVVRAIEACTIPVVSGVGHETDFTLADFVADVRAPTPTGAAELVSPNRQESLHRLVQAQGRLKTVLEQRYFDASQKLDWLARQIRHPRQKLDEQRASIGKLAQTLSYSMTQNLRAHTARFERQTQALQHCRPDVSVYRQDIVRLQTALPAAFSRLLARRRQSLTAQAALLEAVSPQHILERGFSVVKNTRGQVIRNADVLKQGQKLHITFSDGETDVRVSKEQGQQDLFDCI
;
A
#
# COMPACT_ATOMS: atom_id res chain seq x y z
N MET A 1 46.56 1.69 -84.02
CA MET A 1 46.71 0.45 -83.21
C MET A 1 47.39 0.70 -81.87
N ARG A 2 48.58 1.32 -81.81
CA ARG A 2 49.23 1.66 -80.52
C ARG A 2 48.31 2.49 -79.60
N ASP A 3 47.46 3.33 -80.18
CA ASP A 3 46.56 4.22 -79.43
C ASP A 3 45.45 3.46 -78.70
N VAL A 4 44.88 2.41 -79.31
CA VAL A 4 43.83 1.56 -78.70
C VAL A 4 44.39 0.82 -77.48
N VAL A 5 45.53 0.14 -77.67
CA VAL A 5 46.20 -0.59 -76.59
C VAL A 5 46.66 0.35 -75.47
N THR A 6 47.16 1.54 -75.82
CA THR A 6 47.57 2.55 -74.83
C THR A 6 46.37 3.09 -74.05
N THR A 7 45.25 3.31 -74.72
CA THR A 7 44.00 3.77 -74.09
C THR A 7 43.45 2.72 -73.14
N LEU A 8 43.39 1.45 -73.56
CA LEU A 8 42.99 0.33 -72.71
C LEU A 8 43.92 0.18 -71.50
N LYS A 9 45.24 0.18 -71.69
CA LYS A 9 46.21 0.10 -70.58
C LYS A 9 46.09 1.27 -69.60
N ARG A 10 45.75 2.46 -70.07
CA ARG A 10 45.56 3.63 -69.21
C ARG A 10 44.24 3.55 -68.44
N ARG A 11 43.14 3.16 -69.09
CA ARG A 11 41.78 3.18 -68.51
C ARG A 11 41.47 1.95 -67.66
N ALA A 12 41.89 0.78 -68.13
CA ALA A 12 41.62 -0.52 -67.51
C ALA A 12 42.80 -1.49 -67.77
N PRO A 13 43.96 -1.28 -67.12
CA PRO A 13 45.14 -2.14 -67.27
C PRO A 13 44.90 -3.61 -66.89
N GLU A 14 43.86 -3.88 -66.11
CA GLU A 14 43.41 -5.22 -65.72
C GLU A 14 42.80 -6.04 -66.87
N ILE A 15 42.38 -5.40 -67.97
CA ILE A 15 41.77 -6.11 -69.11
C ILE A 15 42.88 -6.71 -69.99
N PRO A 16 42.92 -8.04 -70.16
CA PRO A 16 43.87 -8.68 -71.08
C PRO A 16 43.53 -8.31 -72.52
N VAL A 17 44.55 -8.04 -73.33
CA VAL A 17 44.38 -7.64 -74.74
C VAL A 17 45.02 -8.68 -75.64
N ILE A 18 44.22 -9.26 -76.54
CA ILE A 18 44.66 -10.16 -77.60
C ILE A 18 44.70 -9.39 -78.91
N VAL A 19 45.80 -9.50 -79.65
CA VAL A 19 46.00 -8.80 -80.91
C VAL A 19 45.93 -9.80 -82.06
N TYR A 20 45.00 -9.56 -82.99
CA TYR A 20 44.91 -10.26 -84.27
C TYR A 20 45.43 -9.33 -85.38
N PRO A 21 46.69 -9.45 -85.81
CA PRO A 21 47.26 -8.57 -86.82
C PRO A 21 46.72 -8.91 -88.21
N ALA A 22 46.33 -7.89 -88.99
CA ALA A 22 45.96 -8.00 -90.39
C ALA A 22 46.45 -6.77 -91.16
N ALA A 23 46.86 -6.94 -92.42
CA ALA A 23 47.16 -5.79 -93.27
C ALA A 23 45.87 -5.03 -93.59
N VAL A 24 45.88 -3.71 -93.37
CA VAL A 24 44.72 -2.83 -93.61
C VAL A 24 44.83 -2.03 -94.92
N GLN A 25 45.92 -2.23 -95.66
CA GLN A 25 46.23 -1.56 -96.92
C GLN A 25 46.79 -2.56 -97.93
N GLY A 26 46.60 -2.27 -99.22
CA GLY A 26 47.12 -3.08 -100.32
C GLY A 26 46.17 -4.19 -100.77
N ALA A 27 46.48 -4.80 -101.93
CA ALA A 27 45.69 -5.87 -102.51
C ALA A 27 45.65 -7.09 -101.57
N GLY A 28 44.44 -7.58 -101.27
CA GLY A 28 44.22 -8.72 -100.37
C GLY A 28 44.10 -8.39 -98.88
N SER A 29 44.14 -7.11 -98.50
CA SER A 29 43.91 -6.65 -97.11
C SER A 29 42.54 -7.05 -96.57
N GLY A 30 41.46 -6.90 -97.35
CA GLY A 30 40.11 -7.30 -96.95
C GLY A 30 40.02 -8.80 -96.59
N SER A 31 40.64 -9.67 -97.38
CA SER A 31 40.71 -11.11 -97.08
C SER A 31 41.49 -11.42 -95.79
N GLN A 32 42.57 -10.69 -95.51
CA GLN A 32 43.33 -10.86 -94.27
C GLN A 32 42.53 -10.41 -93.04
N ILE A 33 41.83 -9.27 -93.13
CA ILE A 33 40.95 -8.77 -92.07
C ILE A 33 39.82 -9.78 -91.81
N ALA A 34 39.16 -10.28 -92.87
CA ALA A 34 38.11 -11.28 -92.76
C ALA A 34 38.61 -12.56 -92.09
N GLN A 35 39.82 -13.02 -92.42
CA GLN A 35 40.43 -14.20 -91.80
C GLN A 35 40.76 -13.96 -90.32
N ALA A 36 41.25 -12.77 -89.96
CA ALA A 36 41.52 -12.41 -88.57
C ALA A 36 40.24 -12.38 -87.72
N ILE A 37 39.15 -11.82 -88.24
CA ILE A 37 37.85 -11.80 -87.58
C ILE A 37 37.31 -13.22 -87.39
N LYS A 38 37.36 -14.05 -88.44
CA LYS A 38 36.96 -15.47 -88.35
C LYS A 38 37.79 -16.22 -87.31
N THR A 39 39.09 -15.98 -87.27
CA THR A 39 39.99 -16.62 -86.29
C THR A 39 39.63 -16.19 -84.87
N ALA A 40 39.38 -14.90 -84.64
CA ALA A 40 38.96 -14.39 -83.34
C ALA A 40 37.62 -15.02 -82.90
N SER A 41 36.62 -15.02 -83.78
CA SER A 41 35.31 -15.64 -83.53
C SER A 41 35.41 -17.14 -83.24
N GLN A 42 36.25 -17.87 -83.97
CA GLN A 42 36.47 -19.31 -83.75
C GLN A 42 37.16 -19.61 -82.41
N ARG A 43 38.10 -18.75 -81.99
CA ARG A 43 38.81 -18.92 -80.71
C ARG A 43 37.94 -18.55 -79.52
N ALA A 44 37.06 -17.56 -79.66
CA ALA A 44 36.16 -17.09 -78.60
C ALA A 44 36.88 -16.77 -77.27
N GLU A 45 38.10 -16.25 -77.36
CA GLU A 45 38.97 -15.95 -76.20
C GLU A 45 38.72 -14.54 -75.61
N CYS A 46 37.88 -13.72 -76.25
CA CYS A 46 37.59 -12.36 -75.82
C CYS A 46 36.08 -12.08 -75.80
N ASP A 47 35.64 -11.26 -74.85
CA ASP A 47 34.22 -10.89 -74.71
C ASP A 47 33.75 -9.87 -75.75
N VAL A 48 34.68 -9.07 -76.28
CA VAL A 48 34.42 -8.03 -77.29
C VAL A 48 35.58 -7.96 -78.27
N LEU A 49 35.28 -7.84 -79.57
CA LEU A 49 36.25 -7.67 -80.64
C LEU A 49 36.23 -6.22 -81.13
N ILE A 50 37.37 -5.54 -81.13
CA ILE A 50 37.51 -4.23 -81.78
C ILE A 50 38.10 -4.42 -83.17
N VAL A 51 37.34 -4.04 -84.20
CA VAL A 51 37.86 -3.91 -85.56
C VAL A 51 38.27 -2.46 -85.75
N CYS A 52 39.57 -2.20 -85.87
CA CYS A 52 40.08 -0.85 -86.01
C CYS A 52 41.28 -0.81 -86.95
N ARG A 53 41.60 0.39 -87.42
CA ARG A 53 42.84 0.68 -88.14
C ARG A 53 43.75 1.60 -87.34
N GLY A 54 45.01 1.71 -87.77
CA GLY A 54 45.85 2.85 -87.38
C GLY A 54 45.42 4.13 -88.11
N GLY A 55 46.06 5.27 -87.79
CA GLY A 55 45.90 6.47 -88.62
C GLY A 55 46.33 6.19 -90.07
N GLY A 56 45.70 6.87 -91.03
CA GLY A 56 45.92 6.64 -92.47
C GLY A 56 44.97 7.44 -93.36
N SER A 57 45.21 7.46 -94.67
CA SER A 57 44.38 8.19 -95.65
C SER A 57 43.01 7.53 -95.81
N ILE A 58 42.06 8.21 -96.47
CA ILE A 58 40.73 7.65 -96.73
C ILE A 58 40.80 6.39 -97.62
N GLU A 59 41.88 6.22 -98.38
CA GLU A 59 42.10 5.10 -99.30
C GLU A 59 42.22 3.76 -98.55
N ASP A 60 42.64 3.81 -97.29
CA ASP A 60 42.79 2.64 -96.42
C ASP A 60 41.46 2.12 -95.88
N LEU A 61 40.38 2.88 -96.04
CA LEU A 61 39.04 2.45 -95.66
C LEU A 61 38.44 1.47 -96.67
N ARG A 62 39.03 1.35 -97.87
CA ARG A 62 38.49 0.49 -98.95
C ARG A 62 38.39 -0.98 -98.55
N ALA A 63 39.38 -1.50 -97.82
CA ALA A 63 39.39 -2.90 -97.36
C ALA A 63 38.19 -3.24 -96.47
N PHE A 64 37.68 -2.25 -95.72
CA PHE A 64 36.53 -2.40 -94.82
C PHE A 64 35.17 -2.27 -95.53
N ASN A 65 35.17 -1.93 -96.82
CA ASN A 65 33.99 -1.93 -97.69
C ASN A 65 33.91 -3.20 -98.55
N GLU A 66 34.86 -4.13 -98.43
CA GLU A 66 34.83 -5.37 -99.21
C GLU A 66 33.87 -6.39 -98.59
N GLU A 67 33.11 -7.09 -99.44
CA GLU A 67 32.16 -8.13 -99.02
C GLU A 67 32.73 -9.17 -98.03
N PRO A 68 33.96 -9.69 -98.21
CA PRO A 68 34.52 -10.68 -97.28
C PRO A 68 34.61 -10.18 -95.84
N VAL A 69 34.89 -8.88 -95.63
CA VAL A 69 34.98 -8.29 -94.28
C VAL A 69 33.59 -8.13 -93.69
N VAL A 70 32.64 -7.60 -94.47
CA VAL A 70 31.25 -7.42 -94.01
C VAL A 70 30.63 -8.74 -93.59
N ARG A 71 30.77 -9.79 -94.42
CA ARG A 71 30.30 -11.15 -94.11
C ARG A 71 31.00 -11.76 -92.90
N ALA A 72 32.29 -11.46 -92.71
CA ALA A 72 33.02 -11.96 -91.55
C ALA A 72 32.57 -11.30 -90.24
N ILE A 73 32.24 -10.01 -90.26
CA ILE A 73 31.68 -9.30 -89.09
C ILE A 73 30.28 -9.81 -88.79
N GLU A 74 29.41 -9.92 -89.81
CA GLU A 74 28.03 -10.42 -89.65
C GLU A 74 27.99 -11.83 -89.06
N ALA A 75 28.90 -12.72 -89.50
CA ALA A 75 28.98 -14.08 -89.00
C ALA A 75 29.76 -14.22 -87.67
N CYS A 76 30.29 -13.12 -87.12
CA CYS A 76 31.09 -13.15 -85.90
C CYS A 76 30.21 -13.42 -84.68
N THR A 77 30.59 -14.40 -83.87
CA THR A 77 29.87 -14.77 -82.62
C THR A 77 30.21 -13.87 -81.43
N ILE A 78 31.29 -13.09 -81.52
CA ILE A 78 31.74 -12.16 -80.49
C ILE A 78 31.23 -10.76 -80.85
N PRO A 79 30.66 -9.99 -79.92
CA PRO A 79 30.27 -8.59 -80.16
C PRO A 79 31.40 -7.77 -80.79
N VAL A 80 31.12 -7.13 -81.91
CA VAL A 80 32.09 -6.38 -82.70
C VAL A 80 31.86 -4.88 -82.56
N VAL A 81 32.92 -4.17 -82.12
CA VAL A 81 32.96 -2.70 -82.11
C VAL A 81 33.83 -2.22 -83.25
N SER A 82 33.25 -1.46 -84.18
CA SER A 82 34.01 -0.82 -85.24
C SER A 82 34.63 0.49 -84.74
N GLY A 83 35.92 0.67 -84.98
CA GLY A 83 36.67 1.91 -84.75
C GLY A 83 37.58 2.21 -85.93
N VAL A 84 37.06 2.08 -87.16
CA VAL A 84 37.83 2.20 -88.40
C VAL A 84 37.85 3.63 -88.95
N GLY A 85 36.71 4.33 -88.88
CA GLY A 85 36.52 5.68 -89.44
C GLY A 85 36.81 6.84 -88.48
N HIS A 86 36.50 8.05 -88.96
CA HIS A 86 36.30 9.27 -88.17
C HIS A 86 34.80 9.61 -88.15
N GLU A 87 34.37 10.67 -87.47
CA GLU A 87 32.94 11.02 -87.34
C GLU A 87 32.17 11.03 -88.69
N THR A 88 32.80 11.49 -89.77
CA THR A 88 32.21 11.62 -91.12
C THR A 88 32.46 10.44 -92.07
N ASP A 89 33.45 9.59 -91.78
CA ASP A 89 33.86 8.51 -92.68
C ASP A 89 33.19 7.21 -92.24
N PHE A 90 32.17 6.77 -93.00
CA PHE A 90 31.45 5.52 -92.74
C PHE A 90 31.89 4.43 -93.72
N THR A 91 32.03 3.21 -93.21
CA THR A 91 32.32 2.00 -93.99
C THR A 91 31.19 0.99 -93.83
N LEU A 92 31.09 0.03 -94.76
CA LEU A 92 30.15 -1.08 -94.63
C LEU A 92 30.42 -1.91 -93.37
N ALA A 93 31.69 -2.04 -92.96
CA ALA A 93 32.07 -2.62 -91.68
C ALA A 93 31.42 -1.91 -90.47
N ASP A 94 31.31 -0.58 -90.50
CA ASP A 94 30.66 0.18 -89.43
C ASP A 94 29.16 -0.09 -89.32
N PHE A 95 28.49 -0.38 -90.44
CA PHE A 95 27.05 -0.64 -90.48
C PHE A 95 26.69 -2.05 -90.06
N VAL A 96 27.60 -3.01 -90.24
CA VAL A 96 27.38 -4.41 -89.87
C VAL A 96 27.90 -4.74 -88.47
N ALA A 97 28.78 -3.92 -87.89
CA ALA A 97 29.23 -4.07 -86.52
C ALA A 97 28.10 -3.78 -85.51
N ASP A 98 28.15 -4.39 -84.34
CA ASP A 98 27.15 -4.20 -83.28
C ASP A 98 27.15 -2.76 -82.75
N VAL A 99 28.35 -2.16 -82.64
CA VAL A 99 28.52 -0.77 -82.20
C VAL A 99 29.60 -0.09 -83.04
N ARG A 100 29.31 1.14 -83.47
CA ARG A 100 30.30 2.03 -84.09
C ARG A 100 30.85 3.00 -83.06
N ALA A 101 32.18 3.09 -83.00
CA ALA A 101 32.90 4.17 -82.37
C ALA A 101 33.43 5.16 -83.41
N PRO A 102 33.40 6.48 -83.15
CA PRO A 102 33.92 7.48 -84.09
C PRO A 102 35.43 7.41 -84.35
N THR A 103 36.20 6.75 -83.48
CA THR A 103 37.66 6.63 -83.60
C THR A 103 38.13 5.31 -82.98
N PRO A 104 39.32 4.80 -83.35
CA PRO A 104 39.92 3.65 -82.68
C PRO A 104 40.04 3.83 -81.15
N THR A 105 40.41 5.03 -80.69
CA THR A 105 40.47 5.34 -79.26
C THR A 105 39.09 5.36 -78.62
N GLY A 106 38.07 5.90 -79.31
CA GLY A 106 36.68 5.84 -78.85
C GLY A 106 36.18 4.40 -78.67
N ALA A 107 36.58 3.48 -79.56
CA ALA A 107 36.25 2.07 -79.40
C ALA A 107 36.87 1.48 -78.12
N ALA A 108 38.12 1.80 -77.83
CA ALA A 108 38.77 1.41 -76.58
C ALA A 108 38.05 1.99 -75.36
N GLU A 109 37.58 3.24 -75.41
CA GLU A 109 36.87 3.86 -74.30
C GLU A 109 35.48 3.25 -74.06
N LEU A 110 34.76 2.87 -75.12
CA LEU A 110 33.45 2.23 -75.02
C LEU A 110 33.54 0.85 -74.36
N VAL A 111 34.58 0.07 -74.67
CA VAL A 111 34.73 -1.28 -74.12
C VAL A 111 35.46 -1.32 -72.77
N SER A 112 36.03 -0.20 -72.32
CA SER A 112 36.80 -0.15 -71.06
C SER A 112 36.14 0.71 -69.97
N PRO A 113 35.93 0.15 -68.76
CA PRO A 113 35.52 0.95 -67.62
C PRO A 113 36.63 1.96 -67.27
N ASN A 114 36.23 3.07 -66.66
CA ASN A 114 37.20 4.04 -66.14
C ASN A 114 37.66 3.61 -64.73
N ARG A 115 38.85 3.02 -64.62
CA ARG A 115 39.42 2.60 -63.33
C ARG A 115 39.53 3.75 -62.33
N GLN A 116 39.88 4.96 -62.77
CA GLN A 116 40.00 6.11 -61.87
C GLN A 116 38.65 6.46 -61.23
N GLU A 117 37.58 6.42 -62.03
CA GLU A 117 36.23 6.66 -61.53
C GLU A 117 35.79 5.58 -60.52
N SER A 118 36.04 4.30 -60.82
CA SER A 118 35.76 3.20 -59.90
C SER A 118 36.53 3.34 -58.59
N LEU A 119 37.81 3.73 -58.63
CA LEU A 119 38.62 3.98 -57.44
C LEU A 119 38.08 5.17 -56.64
N HIS A 120 37.67 6.26 -57.29
CA HIS A 120 37.05 7.40 -56.62
C HIS A 120 35.75 6.99 -55.90
N ARG A 121 34.90 6.18 -56.54
CA ARG A 121 33.67 5.66 -55.92
C ARG A 121 34.00 4.79 -54.70
N LEU A 122 35.05 3.97 -54.76
CA LEU A 122 35.49 3.14 -53.64
C LEU A 122 35.96 3.99 -52.45
N VAL A 123 36.76 5.03 -52.70
CA VAL A 123 37.21 5.97 -51.65
C VAL A 123 36.03 6.71 -51.02
N GLN A 124 35.06 7.17 -51.82
CA GLN A 124 33.84 7.79 -51.30
C GLN A 124 33.02 6.84 -50.43
N ALA A 125 32.84 5.58 -50.87
CA ALA A 125 32.14 4.57 -50.10
C ALA A 125 32.84 4.25 -48.77
N GLN A 126 34.18 4.17 -48.78
CA GLN A 126 35.00 3.99 -47.58
C GLN A 126 34.82 5.17 -46.61
N GLY A 127 34.88 6.41 -47.10
CA GLY A 127 34.67 7.61 -46.28
C GLY A 127 33.29 7.61 -45.63
N ARG A 128 32.24 7.33 -46.42
CA ARG A 128 30.87 7.23 -45.89
C ARG A 128 30.73 6.15 -44.83
N LEU A 129 31.32 4.96 -45.06
CA LEU A 129 31.29 3.86 -44.09
C LEU A 129 31.95 4.28 -42.77
N LYS A 130 33.11 4.93 -42.83
CA LYS A 130 33.83 5.42 -41.65
C LYS A 130 32.97 6.39 -40.83
N THR A 131 32.39 7.42 -41.47
CA THR A 131 31.54 8.40 -40.80
C THR A 131 30.32 7.76 -40.13
N VAL A 132 29.68 6.78 -40.79
CA VAL A 132 28.52 6.06 -40.23
C VAL A 132 28.92 5.22 -39.01
N LEU A 133 30.07 4.54 -39.07
CA LEU A 133 30.57 3.75 -37.94
C LEU A 133 30.95 4.62 -36.74
N GLU A 134 31.59 5.76 -36.96
CA GLU A 134 31.94 6.71 -35.90
C GLU A 134 30.69 7.25 -35.19
N GLN A 135 29.67 7.64 -35.95
CA GLN A 135 28.38 8.08 -35.40
C GLN A 135 27.70 6.97 -34.60
N ARG A 136 27.65 5.74 -35.15
CA ARG A 136 27.03 4.60 -34.47
C ARG A 136 27.73 4.23 -33.17
N TYR A 137 29.07 4.34 -33.14
CA TYR A 137 29.85 4.14 -31.93
C TYR A 137 29.52 5.21 -30.87
N PHE A 138 29.49 6.48 -31.27
CA PHE A 138 29.15 7.58 -30.38
C PHE A 138 27.75 7.42 -29.77
N ASP A 139 26.74 7.12 -30.59
CA ASP A 139 25.36 6.91 -30.14
C ASP A 139 25.25 5.73 -29.17
N ALA A 140 25.96 4.63 -29.45
CA ALA A 140 26.00 3.47 -28.57
C ALA A 140 26.65 3.79 -27.23
N SER A 141 27.75 4.56 -27.23
CA SER A 141 28.42 5.04 -26.01
C SER A 141 27.50 5.92 -25.18
N GLN A 142 26.84 6.91 -25.80
CA GLN A 142 25.90 7.79 -25.11
C GLN A 142 24.72 7.01 -24.52
N LYS A 143 24.20 6.01 -25.25
CA LYS A 143 23.14 5.14 -24.76
C LYS A 143 23.59 4.28 -23.57
N LEU A 144 24.82 3.77 -23.60
CA LEU A 144 25.41 3.04 -22.47
C LEU A 144 25.57 3.94 -21.26
N ASP A 145 26.09 5.16 -21.43
CA ASP A 145 26.23 6.14 -20.34
C ASP A 145 24.87 6.50 -19.73
N TRP A 146 23.86 6.71 -20.57
CA TRP A 146 22.49 6.98 -20.12
C TRP A 146 21.89 5.80 -19.36
N LEU A 147 22.00 4.57 -19.89
CA LEU A 147 21.51 3.36 -19.22
C LEU A 147 22.26 3.10 -17.91
N ALA A 148 23.57 3.30 -17.89
CA ALA A 148 24.38 3.16 -16.68
C ALA A 148 23.93 4.13 -15.57
N ARG A 149 23.52 5.36 -15.94
CA ARG A 149 22.93 6.31 -14.98
C ARG A 149 21.53 5.90 -14.51
N GLN A 150 20.76 5.18 -15.34
CA GLN A 150 19.43 4.68 -14.95
C GLN A 150 19.46 3.46 -14.04
N ILE A 151 20.59 2.75 -13.97
CA ILE A 151 20.79 1.70 -12.97
C ILE A 151 20.85 2.39 -11.60
N ARG A 152 19.69 2.49 -10.94
CA ARG A 152 19.60 2.90 -9.54
C ARG A 152 20.59 2.07 -8.75
N HIS A 153 21.52 2.73 -8.09
CA HIS A 153 22.59 2.06 -7.35
C HIS A 153 21.92 1.07 -6.38
N PRO A 154 22.27 -0.22 -6.39
CA PRO A 154 21.59 -1.22 -5.56
C PRO A 154 21.60 -0.84 -4.07
N ARG A 155 22.64 -0.10 -3.62
CA ARG A 155 22.67 0.52 -2.29
C ARG A 155 21.50 1.47 -2.03
N GLN A 156 21.16 2.37 -2.95
CA GLN A 156 20.06 3.32 -2.77
C GLN A 156 18.72 2.60 -2.60
N LYS A 157 18.46 1.55 -3.39
CA LYS A 157 17.27 0.70 -3.21
C LYS A 157 17.27 -0.03 -1.86
N LEU A 158 18.41 -0.54 -1.43
CA LEU A 158 18.56 -1.18 -0.11
C LEU A 158 18.38 -0.19 1.03
N ASP A 159 18.87 1.04 0.90
CA ASP A 159 18.75 2.10 1.90
C ASP A 159 17.29 2.57 2.03
N GLU A 160 16.59 2.74 0.90
CA GLU A 160 15.14 2.99 0.88
C GLU A 160 14.34 1.87 1.59
N GLN A 161 14.68 0.61 1.30
CA GLN A 161 14.04 -0.55 1.94
C GLN A 161 14.33 -0.60 3.45
N ARG A 162 15.58 -0.34 3.86
CA ARG A 162 15.98 -0.26 5.28
C ARG A 162 15.25 0.85 6.01
N ALA A 163 15.14 2.04 5.41
CA ALA A 163 14.41 3.15 5.98
C ALA A 163 12.91 2.82 6.14
N SER A 164 12.31 2.16 5.15
CA SER A 164 10.90 1.73 5.21
C SER A 164 10.67 0.71 6.33
N ILE A 165 11.54 -0.30 6.45
CA ILE A 165 11.49 -1.28 7.55
C ILE A 165 11.63 -0.58 8.90
N GLY A 166 12.55 0.38 9.03
CA GLY A 166 12.73 1.17 10.25
C GLY A 166 11.47 1.94 10.66
N LYS A 167 10.82 2.61 9.70
CA LYS A 167 9.57 3.34 9.93
C LYS A 167 8.41 2.42 10.34
N LEU A 168 8.29 1.26 9.70
CA LEU A 168 7.28 0.25 10.04
C LEU A 168 7.52 -0.31 11.46
N ALA A 169 8.76 -0.61 11.81
CA ALA A 169 9.13 -1.09 13.14
C ALA A 169 8.80 -0.06 14.24
N GLN A 170 9.11 1.22 14.00
CA GLN A 170 8.76 2.30 14.94
C GLN A 170 7.25 2.45 15.11
N THR A 171 6.50 2.39 14.00
CA THR A 171 5.03 2.50 14.01
C THR A 171 4.39 1.32 14.74
N LEU A 172 4.90 0.11 14.53
CA LEU A 172 4.46 -1.09 15.22
C LEU A 172 4.72 -0.99 16.73
N SER A 173 5.93 -0.63 17.13
CA SER A 173 6.30 -0.49 18.55
C SER A 173 5.44 0.57 19.27
N TYR A 174 5.24 1.72 18.63
CA TYR A 174 4.40 2.79 19.16
C TYR A 174 2.94 2.33 19.30
N SER A 175 2.36 1.75 18.26
CA SER A 175 0.96 1.27 18.29
C SER A 175 0.73 0.16 19.31
N MET A 176 1.65 -0.79 19.43
CA MET A 176 1.61 -1.83 20.46
C MET A 176 1.64 -1.23 21.87
N THR A 177 2.53 -0.26 22.11
CA THR A 177 2.64 0.40 23.42
C THR A 177 1.37 1.18 23.76
N GLN A 178 0.82 1.92 22.80
CA GLN A 178 -0.43 2.66 22.99
C GLN A 178 -1.61 1.72 23.26
N ASN A 179 -1.70 0.61 22.53
CA ASN A 179 -2.76 -0.36 22.72
C ASN A 179 -2.69 -1.02 24.10
N LEU A 180 -1.49 -1.43 24.53
CA LEU A 180 -1.28 -1.97 25.87
C LEU A 180 -1.68 -0.96 26.95
N ARG A 181 -1.25 0.31 26.84
CA ARG A 181 -1.63 1.37 27.78
C ARG A 181 -3.14 1.58 27.85
N ALA A 182 -3.83 1.57 26.70
CA ALA A 182 -5.27 1.72 26.64
C ALA A 182 -5.99 0.56 27.35
N HIS A 183 -5.52 -0.68 27.15
CA HIS A 183 -6.05 -1.86 27.83
C HIS A 183 -5.80 -1.81 29.34
N THR A 184 -4.60 -1.43 29.79
CA THR A 184 -4.28 -1.30 31.22
C THR A 184 -5.15 -0.23 31.88
N ALA A 185 -5.27 0.97 31.28
CA ALA A 185 -6.08 2.05 31.81
C ALA A 185 -7.59 1.71 31.84
N ARG A 186 -8.08 0.89 30.89
CA ARG A 186 -9.44 0.38 30.91
C ARG A 186 -9.64 -0.61 32.06
N PHE A 187 -8.70 -1.54 32.25
CA PHE A 187 -8.74 -2.51 33.34
C PHE A 187 -8.71 -1.82 34.72
N GLU A 188 -7.84 -0.84 34.91
CA GLU A 188 -7.76 -0.04 36.14
C GLU A 188 -9.08 0.69 36.41
N ARG A 189 -9.68 1.34 35.41
CA ARG A 189 -10.99 2.00 35.55
C ARG A 189 -12.09 1.03 35.95
N GLN A 190 -12.15 -0.14 35.31
CA GLN A 190 -13.14 -1.17 35.64
C GLN A 190 -12.94 -1.70 37.07
N THR A 191 -11.68 -1.88 37.48
CA THR A 191 -11.33 -2.31 38.84
C THR A 191 -11.73 -1.26 39.88
N GLN A 192 -11.44 0.01 39.63
CA GLN A 192 -11.85 1.11 40.50
C GLN A 192 -13.38 1.24 40.59
N ALA A 193 -14.09 1.15 39.45
CA ALA A 193 -15.56 1.16 39.43
C ALA A 193 -16.13 0.01 40.27
N LEU A 194 -15.59 -1.21 40.15
CA LEU A 194 -15.99 -2.35 40.98
C LEU A 194 -15.70 -2.12 42.47
N GLN A 195 -14.57 -1.49 42.82
CA GLN A 195 -14.25 -1.15 44.21
C GLN A 195 -15.20 -0.09 44.77
N HIS A 196 -15.60 0.90 43.99
CA HIS A 196 -16.52 1.96 44.43
C HIS A 196 -17.97 1.49 44.48
N CYS A 197 -18.38 0.57 43.60
CA CYS A 197 -19.70 -0.06 43.64
C CYS A 197 -19.81 -1.16 44.70
N ARG A 198 -18.71 -1.56 45.36
CA ARG A 198 -18.76 -2.51 46.47
C ARG A 198 -19.24 -1.77 47.72
N PRO A 199 -20.47 -2.02 48.21
CA PRO A 199 -20.92 -1.43 49.46
C PRO A 199 -20.03 -1.94 50.60
N ASP A 200 -19.59 -1.03 51.47
CA ASP A 200 -18.90 -1.42 52.70
C ASP A 200 -19.90 -2.04 53.67
N VAL A 201 -20.04 -3.37 53.57
CA VAL A 201 -20.92 -4.16 54.43
C VAL A 201 -20.43 -4.23 55.88
N SER A 202 -19.20 -3.79 56.17
CA SER A 202 -18.67 -3.84 57.53
C SER A 202 -19.41 -2.88 58.48
N VAL A 203 -19.76 -1.68 57.99
CA VAL A 203 -20.52 -0.68 58.76
C VAL A 203 -21.91 -1.21 59.09
N TYR A 204 -22.63 -1.73 58.08
CA TYR A 204 -23.96 -2.32 58.28
C TYR A 204 -23.91 -3.53 59.21
N ARG A 205 -22.85 -4.36 59.13
CA ARG A 205 -22.66 -5.49 60.03
C ARG A 205 -22.42 -5.03 61.47
N GLN A 206 -21.63 -3.97 61.69
CA GLN A 206 -21.43 -3.38 63.01
C GLN A 206 -22.72 -2.78 63.58
N ASP A 207 -23.51 -2.08 62.75
CA ASP A 207 -24.81 -1.54 63.17
C ASP A 207 -25.80 -2.64 63.55
N ILE A 208 -25.87 -3.73 62.78
CA ILE A 208 -26.69 -4.90 63.12
C ILE A 208 -26.27 -5.49 64.46
N VAL A 209 -24.96 -5.68 64.70
CA VAL A 209 -24.45 -6.20 65.98
C VAL A 209 -24.76 -5.25 67.15
N ARG A 210 -24.62 -3.94 66.94
CA ARG A 210 -24.98 -2.92 67.95
C ARG A 210 -26.47 -2.96 68.26
N LEU A 211 -27.33 -3.06 67.26
CA LEU A 211 -28.78 -3.14 67.46
C LEU A 211 -29.18 -4.45 68.14
N GLN A 212 -28.60 -5.58 67.73
CA GLN A 212 -28.84 -6.89 68.35
C GLN A 212 -28.48 -6.92 69.84
N THR A 213 -27.46 -6.18 70.26
CA THR A 213 -27.06 -6.08 71.67
C THR A 213 -27.87 -5.04 72.45
N ALA A 214 -28.18 -3.89 71.85
CA ALA A 214 -28.90 -2.81 72.52
C ALA A 214 -30.40 -3.08 72.72
N LEU A 215 -31.05 -3.76 71.78
CA LEU A 215 -32.51 -3.95 71.75
C LEU A 215 -33.00 -4.83 72.92
N PRO A 216 -32.39 -5.99 73.23
CA PRO A 216 -32.76 -6.79 74.41
C PRO A 216 -32.57 -6.00 75.71
N ALA A 217 -31.46 -5.26 75.84
CA ALA A 217 -31.18 -4.47 77.04
C ALA A 217 -32.16 -3.30 77.22
N ALA A 218 -32.55 -2.63 76.13
CA ALA A 218 -33.58 -1.59 76.16
C ALA A 218 -34.96 -2.16 76.49
N PHE A 219 -35.31 -3.31 75.91
CA PHE A 219 -36.59 -3.99 76.15
C PHE A 219 -36.72 -4.47 77.60
N SER A 220 -35.68 -5.09 78.15
CA SER A 220 -35.63 -5.48 79.56
C SER A 220 -35.78 -4.28 80.51
N ARG A 221 -35.12 -3.16 80.22
CA ARG A 221 -35.27 -1.92 81.00
C ARG A 221 -36.68 -1.34 80.93
N LEU A 222 -37.31 -1.36 79.76
CA LEU A 222 -38.69 -0.88 79.57
C LEU A 222 -39.68 -1.75 80.37
N LEU A 223 -39.56 -3.08 80.25
CA LEU A 223 -40.39 -4.03 81.00
C LEU A 223 -40.23 -3.85 82.50
N ALA A 224 -39.00 -3.70 83.00
CA ALA A 224 -38.73 -3.45 84.40
C ALA A 224 -39.41 -2.16 84.90
N ARG A 225 -39.31 -1.05 84.15
CA ARG A 225 -39.98 0.21 84.49
C ARG A 225 -41.51 0.09 84.50
N ARG A 226 -42.08 -0.61 83.51
CA ARG A 226 -43.54 -0.85 83.44
C ARG A 226 -44.02 -1.70 84.62
N ARG A 227 -43.28 -2.76 84.99
CA ARG A 227 -43.57 -3.55 86.19
C ARG A 227 -43.50 -2.71 87.46
N GLN A 228 -42.46 -1.90 87.62
CA GLN A 228 -42.30 -1.03 88.79
C GLN A 228 -43.44 0.00 88.88
N SER A 229 -43.87 0.56 87.76
CA SER A 229 -45.02 1.48 87.70
C SER A 229 -46.32 0.78 88.10
N LEU A 230 -46.55 -0.46 87.64
CA LEU A 230 -47.72 -1.25 88.02
C LEU A 230 -47.72 -1.56 89.52
N THR A 231 -46.58 -1.96 90.09
CA THR A 231 -46.47 -2.21 91.53
C THR A 231 -46.71 -0.95 92.35
N ALA A 232 -46.21 0.21 91.90
CA ALA A 232 -46.45 1.47 92.60
C ALA A 232 -47.92 1.91 92.53
N GLN A 233 -48.57 1.74 91.38
CA GLN A 233 -49.99 2.03 91.21
C GLN A 233 -50.87 1.07 92.03
N ALA A 234 -50.52 -0.21 92.10
CA ALA A 234 -51.22 -1.18 92.94
C ALA A 234 -51.12 -0.81 94.44
N ALA A 235 -49.93 -0.44 94.92
CA ALA A 235 -49.74 0.01 96.31
C ALA A 235 -50.50 1.30 96.63
N LEU A 236 -50.60 2.24 95.68
CA LEU A 236 -51.43 3.44 95.80
C LEU A 236 -52.92 3.08 95.90
N LEU A 237 -53.38 2.12 95.11
CA LEU A 237 -54.76 1.65 95.13
C LEU A 237 -55.11 0.97 96.46
N GLU A 238 -54.19 0.16 97.00
CA GLU A 238 -54.31 -0.45 98.32
C GLU A 238 -54.35 0.62 99.44
N ALA A 239 -53.48 1.62 99.39
CA ALA A 239 -53.40 2.67 100.40
C ALA A 239 -54.63 3.58 100.49
N VAL A 240 -55.40 3.71 99.41
CA VAL A 240 -56.63 4.53 99.33
C VAL A 240 -57.89 3.68 99.49
N SER A 241 -57.75 2.36 99.69
CA SER A 241 -58.88 1.46 99.89
C SER A 241 -59.59 1.73 101.24
N PRO A 242 -60.92 1.94 101.26
CA PRO A 242 -61.68 2.18 102.50
C PRO A 242 -61.61 1.01 103.49
N GLN A 243 -61.31 -0.20 103.03
CA GLN A 243 -61.19 -1.41 103.85
C GLN A 243 -59.97 -1.35 104.78
N HIS A 244 -58.83 -0.84 104.33
CA HIS A 244 -57.64 -0.70 105.19
C HIS A 244 -57.78 0.36 106.29
N ILE A 245 -58.64 1.37 106.10
CA ILE A 245 -58.96 2.35 107.15
C ILE A 245 -59.75 1.67 108.28
N LEU A 246 -60.66 0.75 107.93
CA LEU A 246 -61.43 -0.03 108.90
C LEU A 246 -60.54 -1.06 109.62
N GLU A 247 -59.62 -1.74 108.92
CA GLU A 247 -58.68 -2.71 109.51
C GLU A 247 -57.67 -2.09 110.49
N ARG A 248 -57.36 -0.80 110.34
CA ARG A 248 -56.49 -0.04 111.27
C ARG A 248 -57.18 0.36 112.58
N GLY A 249 -58.36 -0.19 112.87
CA GLY A 249 -59.08 0.00 114.13
C GLY A 249 -59.97 1.24 114.18
N PHE A 250 -60.17 1.93 113.04
CA PHE A 250 -61.12 3.04 112.96
C PHE A 250 -62.51 2.52 112.62
N SER A 251 -63.49 2.87 113.43
CA SER A 251 -64.88 2.50 113.22
C SER A 251 -65.69 3.66 112.67
N VAL A 252 -66.51 3.42 111.64
CA VAL A 252 -67.36 4.48 111.06
C VAL A 252 -68.72 4.48 111.76
N VAL A 253 -69.03 5.56 112.46
CA VAL A 253 -70.30 5.73 113.18
C VAL A 253 -71.32 6.41 112.26
N LYS A 254 -72.46 5.75 112.03
CA LYS A 254 -73.59 6.21 111.22
C LYS A 254 -74.84 6.39 112.10
N ASN A 255 -75.68 7.36 111.75
CA ASN A 255 -77.01 7.50 112.35
C ASN A 255 -78.00 6.48 111.76
N THR A 256 -79.22 6.39 112.29
CA THR A 256 -80.31 5.54 111.77
C THR A 256 -80.72 5.85 110.32
N ARG A 257 -80.25 6.97 109.74
CA ARG A 257 -80.43 7.35 108.33
C ARG A 257 -79.20 7.07 107.45
N GLY A 258 -78.20 6.35 107.95
CA GLY A 258 -76.97 6.00 107.21
C GLY A 258 -75.94 7.12 107.04
N GLN A 259 -76.16 8.29 107.64
CA GLN A 259 -75.22 9.43 107.58
C GLN A 259 -74.09 9.29 108.61
N VAL A 260 -72.84 9.50 108.18
CA VAL A 260 -71.66 9.41 109.05
C VAL A 260 -71.59 10.60 109.99
N ILE A 261 -71.52 10.33 111.29
CA ILE A 261 -71.42 11.35 112.34
C ILE A 261 -69.94 11.53 112.68
N ARG A 262 -69.42 12.75 112.48
CA ARG A 262 -68.00 13.07 112.71
C ARG A 262 -67.73 13.80 114.04
N ASN A 263 -68.73 14.46 114.61
CA ASN A 263 -68.61 15.25 115.83
C ASN A 263 -69.57 14.74 116.91
N ALA A 264 -69.06 14.57 118.14
CA ALA A 264 -69.82 14.02 119.26
C ALA A 264 -70.92 14.97 119.80
N ASP A 265 -70.75 16.29 119.66
CA ASP A 265 -71.69 17.29 120.19
C ASP A 265 -73.09 17.25 119.56
N VAL A 266 -73.21 16.59 118.40
CA VAL A 266 -74.48 16.45 117.66
C VAL A 266 -75.33 15.29 118.23
N LEU A 267 -74.76 14.48 119.12
CA LEU A 267 -75.42 13.30 119.66
C LEU A 267 -76.37 13.66 120.81
N LYS A 268 -77.64 13.27 120.67
CA LYS A 268 -78.65 13.45 121.72
C LYS A 268 -78.75 12.19 122.58
N GLN A 269 -78.97 12.38 123.88
CA GLN A 269 -79.13 11.28 124.84
C GLN A 269 -80.27 10.33 124.42
N GLY A 270 -79.99 9.02 124.42
CA GLY A 270 -80.90 7.96 124.01
C GLY A 270 -80.87 7.61 122.51
N GLN A 271 -80.11 8.34 121.68
CA GLN A 271 -80.05 8.12 120.23
C GLN A 271 -79.33 6.81 119.88
N LYS A 272 -79.92 6.01 118.97
CA LYS A 272 -79.31 4.80 118.40
C LYS A 272 -78.31 5.16 117.29
N LEU A 273 -77.16 4.52 117.29
CA LEU A 273 -76.08 4.66 116.32
C LEU A 273 -75.67 3.28 115.79
N HIS A 274 -75.29 3.22 114.51
CA HIS A 274 -74.66 2.05 113.90
C HIS A 274 -73.17 2.28 113.75
N ILE A 275 -72.36 1.34 114.20
CA ILE A 275 -70.91 1.41 114.08
C ILE A 275 -70.46 0.28 113.16
N THR A 276 -69.78 0.62 112.06
CA THR A 276 -69.16 -0.35 111.14
C THR A 276 -67.68 -0.50 111.51
N PHE A 277 -67.25 -1.73 111.82
CA PHE A 277 -65.86 -2.15 112.03
C PHE A 277 -65.32 -2.87 110.78
N SER A 278 -64.05 -3.27 110.82
CA SER A 278 -63.41 -4.07 109.75
C SER A 278 -64.06 -5.43 109.50
N ASP A 279 -64.65 -6.02 110.53
CA ASP A 279 -65.11 -7.40 110.56
C ASP A 279 -66.60 -7.55 110.94
N GLY A 280 -67.34 -6.45 111.14
CA GLY A 280 -68.76 -6.49 111.45
C GLY A 280 -69.41 -5.14 111.74
N GLU A 281 -70.74 -5.13 111.93
CA GLU A 281 -71.52 -3.93 112.28
C GLU A 281 -72.29 -4.13 113.58
N THR A 282 -72.36 -3.10 114.44
CA THR A 282 -73.00 -3.16 115.76
C THR A 282 -73.82 -1.90 116.10
N ASP A 283 -74.91 -2.08 116.85
CA ASP A 283 -75.84 -1.02 117.24
C ASP A 283 -75.59 -0.57 118.68
N VAL A 284 -75.48 0.74 118.91
CA VAL A 284 -75.20 1.32 120.23
C VAL A 284 -76.17 2.47 120.55
N ARG A 285 -76.43 2.77 121.83
CA ARG A 285 -77.21 3.94 122.26
C ARG A 285 -76.38 4.89 123.13
N VAL A 286 -76.60 6.19 122.99
CA VAL A 286 -75.86 7.25 123.71
C VAL A 286 -76.44 7.50 125.12
N SER A 287 -75.61 7.47 126.18
CA SER A 287 -75.97 7.82 127.57
C SER A 287 -75.19 9.06 128.06
N LYS A 288 -75.70 9.79 129.08
CA LYS A 288 -75.13 11.06 129.58
C LYS A 288 -74.26 10.86 130.82
N GLU A 289 -73.21 11.65 130.92
CA GLU A 289 -72.08 11.60 131.88
C GLU A 289 -72.42 11.32 133.36
N GLN A 290 -71.65 10.40 133.95
CA GLN A 290 -71.20 10.43 135.34
C GLN A 290 -69.70 10.20 135.35
N GLY A 291 -68.95 11.13 135.93
CA GLY A 291 -67.59 10.83 136.38
C GLY A 291 -67.66 9.84 137.53
N GLN A 292 -66.92 8.73 137.41
CA GLN A 292 -66.71 7.77 138.48
C GLN A 292 -65.25 7.32 138.45
N GLN A 293 -64.51 7.73 139.50
CA GLN A 293 -63.26 7.11 139.93
C GLN A 293 -63.58 5.73 140.52
N ASP A 294 -62.92 4.68 140.04
CA ASP A 294 -62.08 3.74 140.79
C ASP A 294 -61.81 2.50 139.92
N LEU A 295 -60.55 2.20 139.58
CA LEU A 295 -59.58 1.44 140.38
C LEU A 295 -59.83 -0.09 140.31
N PHE A 296 -59.11 -0.78 139.42
CA PHE A 296 -58.18 -1.89 139.71
C PHE A 296 -57.80 -2.68 138.44
N ASP A 297 -56.51 -2.57 138.09
CA ASP A 297 -55.51 -3.60 137.76
C ASP A 297 -55.84 -4.97 137.15
N CYS A 298 -55.00 -5.29 136.16
CA CYS A 298 -54.30 -6.55 135.86
C CYS A 298 -55.10 -7.82 135.49
N ILE A 299 -54.99 -8.22 134.21
CA ILE A 299 -54.05 -9.27 133.74
C ILE A 299 -53.38 -8.78 132.46
#